data_AF-A0A8B6LUP4-F1
#
_entry.id   AF-A0A8B6LUP4-F1
#
_cell.length_a   1.000
_cell.length_b   1.000
_cell.length_c   1.000
_cell.angle_alpha   90.00
_cell.angle_beta   90.00
_cell.angle_gamma   90.00
#
_symmetry.space_group_name_H-M   'P 1'
#
loop_
_entity.id
_entity.type
_entity.pdbx_description
1 polymer ?
#
loop_
_entity_poly.entity_id
_entity_poly.type
_entity_poly.pdbx_seq_one_letter_code
_entity_poly.pdbx_strand_id
1 'polypeptide(L)' 'MAAEKNVSISFRVTPEFKFLLERAAAHEQRSQTNLLEKLLFDYCRTHGLSANPPAARELEKAGAQ' A
#
# COMPACT_ATOMS: atom_id res chain seq x y z
N MET A 1 -18.01 8.07 -15.62
CA MET A 1 -16.80 7.32 -16.02
C MET A 1 -15.64 7.97 -15.27
N ALA A 2 -15.21 7.38 -14.15
CA ALA A 2 -14.18 7.95 -13.28
C ALA A 2 -12.98 7.00 -13.28
N ALA A 3 -11.81 7.58 -13.52
CA ALA A 3 -10.50 6.96 -13.73
C ALA A 3 -10.23 5.73 -12.86
N GLU A 4 -9.56 4.75 -13.46
CA GLU A 4 -9.08 3.52 -12.84
C GLU A 4 -8.35 3.84 -11.51
N LYS A 5 -9.00 3.50 -10.39
CA LYS A 5 -8.53 3.79 -9.02
C LYS A 5 -7.36 2.89 -8.58
N ASN A 6 -6.89 2.04 -9.48
CA ASN A 6 -5.94 0.97 -9.20
C ASN A 6 -4.78 1.09 -10.18
N VAL A 7 -3.57 1.21 -9.64
CA VAL A 7 -2.33 1.17 -10.41
C VAL A 7 -1.76 -0.24 -10.32
N SER A 8 -1.39 -0.83 -11.45
CA SER A 8 -0.76 -2.16 -11.47
C SER A 8 0.70 -2.06 -11.00
N ILE A 9 1.06 -2.88 -10.02
CA ILE A 9 2.43 -2.98 -9.50
C ILE A 9 2.97 -4.39 -9.79
N SER A 10 4.18 -4.47 -10.35
CA SER A 10 4.86 -5.74 -10.64
C SER A 10 5.95 -6.02 -9.62
N PHE A 11 5.87 -7.14 -8.91
CA PHE A 11 6.87 -7.58 -7.93
C PHE A 11 7.64 -8.80 -8.43
N ARG A 12 8.95 -8.84 -8.17
CA ARG A 12 9.74 -10.07 -8.24
C ARG A 12 9.96 -10.55 -6.81
N VAL A 13 9.47 -11.75 -6.52
CA VAL A 13 9.52 -12.36 -5.19
C VAL A 13 10.14 -13.75 -5.28
N THR A 14 10.60 -14.28 -4.15
CA THR A 14 11.05 -15.65 -4.07
C THR A 14 9.87 -16.62 -4.22
N PRO A 15 10.09 -17.86 -4.67
CA PRO A 15 9.03 -18.87 -4.79
C PRO A 15 8.39 -19.18 -3.43
N GLU A 16 9.19 -19.17 -2.35
CA GLU A 16 8.69 -19.37 -0.98
C GLU A 16 7.70 -18.27 -0.58
N PHE A 17 8.02 -17.00 -0.86
CA PHE A 17 7.13 -15.89 -0.57
C PHE A 17 5.79 -16.01 -1.31
N LYS A 18 5.84 -16.39 -2.60
CA LYS A 18 4.62 -16.62 -3.40
C LYS A 18 3.74 -17.70 -2.76
N PHE A 19 4.34 -18.83 -2.36
CA PHE A 19 3.60 -19.93 -1.75
C PHE A 19 2.95 -19.54 -0.42
N LEU A 20 3.69 -18.81 0.44
CA LEU A 20 3.16 -18.32 1.71
C LEU A 20 2.03 -17.31 1.51
N LEU A 21 2.19 -16.39 0.55
CA LEU A 21 1.16 -15.41 0.20
C LEU A 21 -0.11 -16.10 -0.31
N GLU A 22 0.02 -17.12 -1.16
CA GLU A 22 -1.10 -17.93 -1.66
C GLU A 22 -1.88 -18.58 -0.52
N ARG A 23 -1.18 -19.21 0.43
CA ARG A 23 -1.82 -19.86 1.59
C ARG A 23 -2.50 -18.87 2.53
N ALA A 24 -1.83 -17.75 2.82
CA ALA A 24 -2.38 -16.73 3.69
C ALA A 24 -3.61 -16.05 3.05
N ALA A 25 -3.58 -15.80 1.73
CA ALA A 25 -4.71 -15.24 0.99
C ALA A 25 -5.91 -16.18 0.99
N ALA A 26 -5.67 -17.48 0.77
CA ALA A 26 -6.70 -18.52 0.85
C ALA A 26 -7.32 -18.61 2.26
N HIS A 27 -6.49 -18.51 3.30
CA HIS A 27 -6.95 -18.52 4.70
C HIS A 27 -7.87 -17.33 5.01
N GLU A 28 -7.52 -16.12 4.57
CA GLU A 28 -8.31 -14.90 4.79
C GLU A 28 -9.47 -14.71 3.78
N GLN A 29 -9.68 -15.68 2.86
CA GLN A 29 -10.70 -15.63 1.80
C GLN A 29 -10.63 -14.35 0.95
N ARG A 30 -9.40 -13.89 0.64
CA ARG A 30 -9.13 -12.65 -0.09
C ARG A 30 -8.15 -12.90 -1.23
N SER A 31 -8.11 -11.97 -2.19
CA SER A 31 -7.07 -12.01 -3.22
C SER A 31 -5.70 -11.76 -2.60
N GLN A 32 -4.64 -12.27 -3.24
CA GLN A 32 -3.25 -12.04 -2.81
C GLN A 32 -2.92 -10.55 -2.74
N THR A 33 -3.38 -9.76 -3.72
CA THR A 33 -3.20 -8.30 -3.76
C THR A 33 -3.88 -7.63 -2.56
N ASN A 34 -5.14 -7.98 -2.28
CA ASN A 34 -5.87 -7.37 -1.15
C ASN A 34 -5.29 -7.75 0.21
N LEU A 35 -4.72 -8.95 0.34
CA LEU A 35 -4.01 -9.35 1.55
C LEU A 35 -2.71 -8.53 1.70
N LEU A 36 -1.94 -8.39 0.62
CA LEU A 36 -0.71 -7.61 0.62
C LEU A 36 -0.97 -6.14 0.97
N GLU A 37 -2.02 -5.54 0.40
CA GLU A 37 -2.47 -4.19 0.74
C GLU A 37 -2.83 -4.08 2.23
N LYS A 38 -3.61 -5.02 2.78
CA LYS A 38 -3.97 -5.04 4.20
C LYS A 38 -2.73 -5.11 5.09
N LEU A 39 -1.80 -6.01 4.79
CA LEU A 39 -0.56 -6.18 5.55
C LEU A 39 0.31 -4.92 5.50
N LEU A 40 0.42 -4.31 4.32
CA LEU A 40 1.18 -3.07 4.15
C LEU A 40 0.55 -1.91 4.91
N PHE A 41 -0.77 -1.72 4.83
CA PHE A 41 -1.46 -0.67 5.56
C PHE A 41 -1.39 -0.88 7.08
N ASP A 42 -1.51 -2.12 7.54
CA ASP A 42 -1.40 -2.44 8.97
C ASP A 42 0.01 -2.19 9.51
N TYR A 43 1.04 -2.59 8.74
CA TYR A 43 2.42 -2.26 9.04
C TYR A 43 2.63 -0.75 9.10
N CYS A 44 2.22 -0.01 8.08
CA CYS A 44 2.35 1.45 8.05
C CYS A 44 1.62 2.11 9.24
N ARG A 45 0.41 1.66 9.57
CA ARG A 45 -0.36 2.16 10.72
C ARG A 45 0.36 1.90 12.05
N THR A 46 0.88 0.69 12.23
CA THR A 46 1.61 0.29 13.45
C THR A 46 2.90 1.09 13.63
N HIS A 47 3.57 1.43 12.52
CA HIS A 47 4.80 2.20 12.51
C HIS A 47 4.59 3.72 12.41
N GLY A 48 3.35 4.22 12.38
CA GLY A 48 3.06 5.64 12.21
C GLY A 48 3.47 6.22 10.84
N LEU A 49 3.68 5.36 9.84
CA LEU A 49 3.99 5.74 8.46
C LEU A 49 2.71 6.22 7.79
N SER A 50 2.43 7.52 7.88
CA SER A 50 1.28 8.11 7.23
C SER A 50 1.47 8.12 5.71
N ALA A 51 0.44 7.69 4.97
CA ALA A 51 0.36 7.83 3.51
C ALA A 51 0.12 9.28 3.08
N ASN A 52 0.55 10.26 3.88
CA ASN A 52 0.63 11.64 3.41
C ASN A 52 1.85 11.73 2.51
N PRO A 53 1.71 11.81 1.18
CA PRO A 53 2.84 12.24 0.36
C PRO A 53 3.31 13.59 0.92
N PRO A 54 4.63 13.87 0.99
CA PRO A 54 5.10 15.19 1.38
C PRO A 54 4.65 16.22 0.34
N ALA A 55 3.44 16.77 0.51
CA ALA A 55 2.88 17.81 -0.35
C ALA A 55 1.90 18.70 0.42
N ALA A 56 2.22 19.05 1.68
CA ALA A 56 1.50 20.09 2.42
C ALA A 56 2.33 20.76 3.53
N ARG A 57 3.67 20.85 3.39
CA ARG A 57 4.50 21.74 4.24
C ARG A 57 5.22 22.86 3.49
N GLU A 58 4.97 23.04 2.20
CA GLU A 58 5.69 24.05 1.38
C GLU A 58 4.81 25.07 0.64
N LEU A 59 3.48 25.07 0.79
CA LEU A 59 2.63 26.15 0.27
C LEU A 59 2.17 27.17 1.33
N GLU A 60 2.40 26.94 2.63
CA GLU A 60 2.11 27.94 3.68
C GLU A 60 3.29 28.91 3.94
N LYS A 61 4.46 28.69 3.32
CA LYS A 61 5.60 29.62 3.39
C LYS A 61 5.73 30.56 2.18
N ALA A 62 4.77 30.57 1.26
CA ALA A 62 4.71 31.50 0.12
C ALA A 62 3.64 32.60 0.29
N GLY A 63 3.10 32.77 1.51
CA GLY A 63 2.11 33.79 1.87
C GLY A 63 2.57 34.77 2.94
N ALA A 64 3.88 34.95 3.13
CA ALA A 64 4.41 35.98 4.02
C ALA A 64 5.80 36.46 3.56
N GLN A 65 5.79 37.42 2.65
CA GLN A 65 6.64 38.62 2.69
C GLN A 65 6.13 39.63 1.64
#